data_AF-A0A445G9C7-F1
#
_entry.id   AF-A0A445G9C7-F1
#
_cell.length_a   1.000
_cell.length_b   1.000
_cell.length_c   1.000
_cell.angle_alpha   90.00
_cell.angle_beta   90.00
_cell.angle_gamma   90.00
#
_symmetry.space_group_name_H-M   'P 1'
#
loop_
_entity.id
_entity.type
_entity.pdbx_description
1 polymer ?
#
loop_
_entity_poly.entity_id
_entity_poly.type
_entity_poly.pdbx_seq_one_letter_code
_entity_poly.pdbx_strand_id
1 'polypeptide(L)'
;MDSVFVLVYCNSDIISSYEGIKFECHSGPKVITISEDMSLDALRKIIFYANGGCRILLNLFYHQQIHVGDGCVEYDYVELKHNDDVGKMFFIYSKFSTKGPIELNATFGRSPGEILALVHKPRKSRTIYEIIALICDEFV
;
A
#
# COMPACT_ATOMS: atom_id res chain seq x y z
N MET A 1 -3.19 9.78 -3.06
CA MET A 1 -3.01 8.50 -2.34
C MET A 1 -1.75 7.91 -2.90
N ASP A 2 -0.88 7.43 -2.02
CA ASP A 2 0.41 6.93 -2.46
C ASP A 2 0.31 5.40 -2.46
N SER A 3 0.54 4.80 -3.64
CA SER A 3 0.61 3.35 -3.80
C SER A 3 2.06 2.91 -3.63
N VAL A 4 2.26 1.85 -2.87
CA VAL A 4 3.55 1.19 -2.69
C VAL A 4 3.44 -0.23 -3.21
N PHE A 5 4.37 -0.59 -4.07
CA PHE A 5 4.52 -1.96 -4.53
C PHE A 5 5.36 -2.75 -3.52
N VAL A 6 4.83 -3.88 -3.06
CA VAL A 6 5.45 -4.73 -2.05
C VAL A 6 5.69 -6.12 -2.64
N LEU A 7 6.94 -6.55 -2.60
CA LEU A 7 7.38 -7.89 -2.97
C LEU A 7 7.48 -8.75 -1.73
N VAL A 8 6.90 -9.93 -1.83
CA VAL A 8 6.74 -10.82 -0.70
C VAL A 8 7.43 -12.14 -1.01
N TYR A 9 8.43 -12.48 -0.19
CA TYR A 9 9.08 -13.78 -0.20
C TYR A 9 8.51 -14.65 0.92
N CYS A 10 7.99 -15.82 0.55
CA CYS A 10 7.48 -16.78 1.49
C CYS A 10 8.63 -17.60 2.08
N ASN A 11 8.67 -17.78 3.40
CA ASN A 11 9.65 -18.64 4.08
C ASN A 11 11.14 -18.34 3.79
N SER A 12 11.46 -17.09 3.40
CA SER A 12 12.81 -16.64 3.06
C SER A 12 13.39 -17.22 1.76
N ASP A 13 12.58 -17.85 0.90
CA ASP A 13 13.04 -18.28 -0.43
C ASP A 13 13.23 -17.05 -1.31
N ILE A 14 14.46 -16.55 -1.39
CA ILE A 14 14.85 -15.49 -2.31
C ILE A 14 14.91 -16.11 -3.71
N ILE A 15 13.88 -15.86 -4.52
CA ILE A 15 13.91 -16.19 -5.94
C ILE A 15 14.92 -15.26 -6.61
N SER A 16 16.13 -15.76 -6.86
CA SER A 16 17.08 -15.12 -7.77
C SER A 16 16.74 -15.56 -9.20
N SER A 17 16.14 -14.67 -9.99
CA SER A 17 16.09 -14.87 -11.44
C SER A 17 17.39 -14.32 -12.05
N TYR A 18 18.02 -15.12 -12.93
CA TYR A 18 19.22 -14.75 -13.68
C TYR A 18 19.02 -13.49 -14.55
N GLU A 19 17.77 -13.17 -14.86
CA GLU A 19 17.35 -11.91 -15.44
C GLU A 19 16.73 -11.07 -14.33
N GLY A 20 17.46 -10.08 -13.81
CA GLY A 20 16.98 -9.24 -12.73
C GLY A 20 15.61 -8.65 -13.05
N ILE A 21 14.59 -9.01 -12.26
CA ILE A 21 13.23 -8.49 -12.43
C ILE A 21 13.28 -6.97 -12.28
N LYS A 22 13.00 -6.25 -13.37
CA LYS A 22 12.92 -4.79 -13.37
C LYS A 22 11.51 -4.37 -12.99
N PHE A 23 11.37 -3.74 -11.83
CA PHE A 23 10.10 -3.16 -11.39
C PHE A 23 10.07 -1.67 -11.78
N GLU A 24 9.12 -1.28 -12.63
CA GLU A 24 8.83 0.14 -12.87
C GLU A 24 7.98 0.68 -11.72
N CYS A 25 8.63 1.05 -10.62
CA CYS A 25 8.00 1.76 -9.52
C CYS A 25 8.82 3.01 -9.19
N HIS A 26 8.19 4.19 -9.23
CA HIS A 26 8.87 5.48 -8.99
C HIS A 26 9.57 5.57 -7.62
N SER A 27 9.14 4.77 -6.64
CA SER A 27 9.70 4.71 -5.27
C SER A 27 10.51 3.44 -4.99
N GLY A 28 10.61 2.52 -5.94
CA GLY A 28 11.20 1.19 -5.77
C GLY A 28 10.32 0.24 -4.93
N PRO A 29 10.35 -1.07 -5.21
CA PRO A 29 9.57 -2.05 -4.46
C PRO A 29 10.09 -2.21 -3.02
N LYS A 30 9.18 -2.41 -2.06
CA LYS A 30 9.54 -2.83 -0.70
C LYS A 30 9.54 -4.35 -0.61
N VAL A 31 10.65 -4.93 -0.21
CA VAL A 31 10.75 -6.39 -0.03
C VAL A 31 10.46 -6.73 1.43
N ILE A 32 9.55 -7.67 1.65
CA ILE A 32 9.24 -8.22 2.98
C ILE A 32 9.23 -9.75 2.94
N THR A 33 9.45 -10.37 4.09
CA THR A 33 9.34 -11.82 4.28
C THR A 33 8.12 -12.13 5.12
N ILE A 34 7.36 -13.15 4.72
CA ILE A 34 6.16 -13.60 5.45
C ILE A 34 6.13 -15.13 5.61
N SER A 35 5.26 -15.60 6.49
CA SER A 35 5.00 -17.02 6.77
C SER A 35 3.70 -17.48 6.09
N GLU A 36 3.62 -18.72 5.61
CA GLU A 36 2.46 -19.29 4.89
C GLU A 36 1.16 -19.33 5.70
N ASP A 37 1.25 -19.28 7.02
CA ASP A 37 0.13 -19.32 7.97
C ASP A 37 -0.23 -17.94 8.54
N MET A 38 0.32 -16.87 7.96
CA MET A 38 0.14 -15.50 8.45
C MET A 38 -1.31 -15.01 8.30
N SER A 39 -1.83 -14.35 9.34
CA SER A 39 -3.13 -13.66 9.27
C SER A 39 -3.05 -12.36 8.47
N LEU A 40 -4.20 -11.88 7.98
CA LEU A 40 -4.29 -10.58 7.29
C LEU A 40 -3.83 -9.43 8.18
N ASP A 41 -4.15 -9.45 9.47
CA ASP A 41 -3.71 -8.42 10.41
C ASP A 41 -2.18 -8.38 10.54
N ALA A 42 -1.54 -9.55 10.68
CA ALA A 42 -0.09 -9.67 10.73
C ALA A 42 0.57 -9.19 9.43
N LEU A 43 0.01 -9.56 8.26
CA LEU A 43 0.49 -9.09 6.96
C LEU A 43 0.39 -7.57 6.83
N ARG A 44 -0.76 -6.98 7.19
CA ARG A 44 -0.98 -5.53 7.18
C ARG A 44 0.00 -4.81 8.11
N LYS A 45 0.27 -5.37 9.28
CA LYS A 45 1.22 -4.82 10.26
C LYS A 45 2.65 -4.81 9.72
N ILE A 46 3.10 -5.89 9.07
CA ILE A 46 4.43 -5.96 8.44
C ILE A 46 4.54 -4.91 7.33
N ILE A 47 3.56 -4.82 6.45
CA ILE A 47 3.53 -3.85 5.34
C ILE A 47 3.55 -2.41 5.87
N PHE A 48 2.80 -2.14 6.94
CA PHE A 48 2.80 -0.84 7.60
C PHE A 48 4.21 -0.45 8.09
N TYR A 49 4.91 -1.33 8.79
CA TYR A 49 6.26 -1.04 9.29
C TYR A 49 7.31 -1.01 8.17
N ALA A 50 7.17 -1.84 7.13
CA ALA A 50 8.03 -1.79 5.95
C ALA A 50 7.93 -0.44 5.21
N ASN A 51 6.80 0.25 5.35
CA ASN A 51 6.58 1.61 4.86
C ASN A 51 6.86 2.70 5.92
N GLY A 52 7.68 2.40 6.93
CA GLY A 52 8.09 3.36 7.96
C GLY A 52 7.07 3.59 9.09
N GLY A 53 5.91 2.93 9.05
CA GLY A 53 4.94 2.94 10.16
C GLY A 53 4.32 4.32 10.47
N CYS A 54 4.36 5.27 9.54
CA CYS A 54 3.80 6.60 9.76
C CYS A 54 2.42 6.76 9.12
N ARG A 55 2.14 6.04 8.03
CA ARG A 55 0.93 6.24 7.22
C ARG A 55 -0.06 5.11 7.39
N ILE A 56 -1.34 5.46 7.36
CA ILE A 56 -2.43 4.49 7.52
C ILE A 56 -2.50 3.62 6.26
N LEU A 57 -2.33 2.31 6.42
CA LEU A 57 -2.59 1.35 5.35
C LEU A 57 -4.11 1.22 5.14
N LEU A 58 -4.58 1.60 3.95
CA LEU A 58 -6.00 1.59 3.62
C LEU A 58 -6.40 0.24 3.02
N ASN A 59 -5.95 -0.03 1.79
CA ASN A 59 -6.28 -1.24 1.06
C ASN A 59 -5.02 -1.99 0.65
N LEU A 60 -5.15 -3.30 0.52
CA LEU A 60 -4.10 -4.21 0.10
C LEU A 60 -4.65 -5.09 -1.02
N PHE A 61 -4.00 -5.05 -2.18
CA PHE A 61 -4.37 -5.83 -3.35
C PHE A 61 -3.28 -6.84 -3.66
N TYR A 62 -3.67 -8.08 -3.92
CA TYR A 62 -2.82 -9.13 -4.45
C TYR A 62 -2.88 -9.12 -5.97
N HIS A 63 -1.72 -9.10 -6.61
CA HIS A 63 -1.59 -9.28 -8.04
C HIS A 63 -1.62 -10.79 -8.34
N GLN A 64 -2.83 -11.31 -8.48
CA GLN A 64 -3.11 -12.72 -8.60
C GLN A 64 -2.75 -13.23 -10.00
N GLN A 65 -1.94 -14.28 -10.05
CA GLN A 65 -1.63 -14.99 -11.29
C GLN A 65 -2.84 -15.84 -11.72
N ILE A 66 -3.26 -15.65 -12.96
CA ILE A 66 -4.29 -16.41 -13.64
C ILE A 66 -3.62 -17.12 -14.82
N HIS A 67 -3.68 -18.45 -14.84
CA HIS A 67 -3.14 -19.18 -15.98
C HIS A 67 -4.06 -19.03 -17.19
N VAL A 68 -3.49 -18.59 -18.30
CA VAL A 68 -4.09 -18.67 -19.63
C VAL A 68 -3.18 -19.59 -20.45
N GLY A 69 -3.74 -20.47 -21.28
CA GLY A 69 -2.97 -21.49 -21.99
C GLY A 69 -1.77 -20.96 -22.78
N ASP A 70 -0.91 -21.87 -23.27
CA ASP A 70 0.30 -21.59 -24.06
C ASP A 70 1.42 -20.83 -23.31
N GLY A 71 1.54 -21.06 -22.01
CA GLY A 71 2.65 -20.52 -21.20
C GLY A 71 2.48 -19.04 -20.82
N CYS A 72 1.36 -18.42 -21.19
CA CYS A 72 0.98 -17.09 -20.78
C CYS A 72 0.47 -17.08 -19.32
N VAL A 73 0.74 -15.99 -18.61
CA VAL A 73 0.18 -15.72 -17.28
C VAL A 73 -0.50 -14.38 -17.36
N GLU A 74 -1.82 -14.37 -17.20
CA GLU A 74 -2.56 -13.13 -16.96
C GLU A 74 -2.55 -12.82 -15.48
N TYR A 75 -2.84 -11.57 -15.14
CA TYR A 75 -2.90 -11.14 -13.76
C TYR A 75 -4.21 -10.41 -13.48
N ASP A 76 -4.72 -10.59 -12.27
CA ASP A 76 -5.87 -9.87 -11.74
C ASP A 76 -5.52 -9.21 -10.41
N TYR A 77 -6.30 -8.21 -10.00
CA TYR A 77 -6.12 -7.51 -8.73
C TYR A 77 -7.21 -7.92 -7.75
N VAL A 78 -6.82 -8.69 -6.74
CA VAL A 78 -7.73 -9.17 -5.71
C VAL A 78 -7.50 -8.40 -4.42
N GLU A 79 -8.52 -7.70 -3.92
CA GLU A 79 -8.44 -7.01 -2.63
C GLU A 79 -8.47 -8.03 -1.48
N LEU A 80 -7.47 -7.98 -0.60
CA LEU A 80 -7.37 -8.85 0.57
C LEU A 80 -8.19 -8.25 1.73
N LYS A 81 -9.37 -8.82 2.00
CA LYS A 81 -10.33 -8.33 3.01
C LYS A 81 -10.39 -9.21 4.25
N HIS A 82 -10.16 -10.51 4.08
CA HIS A 82 -10.27 -11.51 5.15
C HIS A 82 -9.07 -12.46 5.15
N ASN A 83 -8.90 -13.20 6.24
CA ASN A 83 -7.84 -14.22 6.34
C ASN A 83 -7.95 -15.30 5.25
N ASP A 84 -9.16 -15.63 4.82
CA ASP A 84 -9.40 -16.60 3.74
C ASP A 84 -8.78 -16.13 2.41
N ASP A 85 -8.73 -14.82 2.17
CA ASP A 85 -8.12 -14.25 0.96
C ASP A 85 -6.59 -14.41 1.00
N VAL A 86 -5.98 -14.26 2.19
CA VAL A 86 -4.56 -14.53 2.42
C VAL A 86 -4.25 -16.02 2.24
N GLY A 87 -5.11 -16.90 2.74
CA GLY A 87 -5.00 -18.35 2.50
C GLY A 87 -5.07 -18.70 1.02
N LYS A 88 -6.01 -18.10 0.26
CA LYS A 88 -6.10 -18.26 -1.20
C LYS A 88 -4.85 -17.74 -1.91
N MET A 89 -4.31 -16.60 -1.49
CA MET A 89 -3.07 -16.04 -2.03
C MET A 89 -1.92 -17.03 -1.90
N PHE A 90 -1.71 -17.63 -0.73
CA PHE A 90 -0.67 -18.65 -0.54
C PHE A 90 -0.95 -19.92 -1.33
N PHE A 91 -2.21 -20.37 -1.38
CA PHE A 91 -2.59 -21.53 -2.19
C PHE A 91 -2.29 -21.31 -3.67
N ILE A 92 -2.59 -20.14 -4.23
CA ILE A 92 -2.25 -19.81 -5.62
C ILE A 92 -0.74 -19.74 -5.79
N TYR A 93 -0.02 -19.07 -4.90
CA TYR A 93 1.44 -19.01 -4.94
C TYR A 93 2.08 -20.41 -4.99
N SER A 94 1.61 -21.36 -4.17
CA SER A 94 2.15 -22.73 -4.19
C SER A 94 2.03 -23.44 -5.55
N LYS A 95 1.07 -23.03 -6.40
CA LYS A 95 0.90 -23.56 -7.77
C LYS A 95 1.82 -22.89 -8.79
N PHE A 96 2.25 -21.67 -8.51
CA PHE A 96 2.97 -20.80 -9.44
C PHE A 96 4.31 -20.30 -8.89
N SER A 97 4.83 -20.89 -7.82
CA SER A 97 6.02 -20.41 -7.09
C SER A 97 7.28 -20.30 -7.96
N THR A 98 7.33 -21.06 -9.06
CA THR A 98 8.41 -20.99 -10.07
C THR A 98 8.35 -19.76 -10.97
N LYS A 99 7.26 -18.99 -10.93
CA LYS A 99 7.01 -17.82 -11.81
C LYS A 99 7.44 -16.49 -11.19
N GLY A 100 7.62 -16.43 -9.88
CA GLY A 100 8.04 -15.21 -9.20
C GLY A 100 7.46 -15.08 -7.80
N PRO A 101 7.84 -14.01 -7.08
CA PRO A 101 7.36 -13.73 -5.72
C PRO A 101 5.86 -13.39 -5.71
N ILE A 102 5.29 -13.36 -4.50
CA ILE A 102 3.94 -12.79 -4.30
C ILE A 102 4.06 -11.27 -4.44
N GLU A 103 3.18 -10.68 -5.25
CA GLU A 103 3.15 -9.25 -5.53
C GLU A 103 1.93 -8.59 -4.88
N LEU A 104 2.16 -7.58 -4.06
CA LEU A 104 1.13 -6.82 -3.37
C LEU A 104 1.19 -5.34 -3.73
N ASN A 105 0.03 -4.73 -3.95
CA ASN A 105 -0.12 -3.29 -4.07
C ASN A 105 -0.84 -2.75 -2.83
N ALA A 106 -0.11 -1.95 -2.04
CA ALA A 106 -0.61 -1.35 -0.82
C ALA A 106 -0.91 0.14 -1.04
N THR A 107 -2.11 0.56 -0.66
CA THR A 107 -2.52 1.98 -0.74
C THR A 107 -2.44 2.61 0.64
N PHE A 108 -1.74 3.75 0.73
CA PHE A 108 -1.56 4.46 1.99
C PHE A 108 -2.31 5.79 2.00
N GLY A 109 -3.00 6.01 3.10
CA GLY A 109 -3.60 7.29 3.46
C GLY A 109 -2.62 8.20 4.19
N ARG A 110 -3.12 9.37 4.58
CA ARG A 110 -2.38 10.30 5.42
C ARG A 110 -2.21 9.74 6.83
N SER A 111 -1.08 10.03 7.44
CA SER A 111 -0.84 9.82 8.86
C SER A 111 -1.80 10.66 9.71
N PRO A 112 -2.09 10.25 10.96
CA PRO A 112 -2.83 11.10 11.90
C PRO A 112 -2.20 12.48 12.07
N GLY A 113 -0.87 12.59 12.07
CA GLY A 113 -0.16 13.87 12.14
C GLY A 113 -0.42 14.77 10.92
N GLU A 114 -0.39 14.21 9.71
CA GLU A 114 -0.74 14.93 8.48
C GLU A 114 -2.22 15.36 8.47
N ILE A 115 -3.13 14.51 8.98
CA ILE A 115 -4.55 14.86 9.12
C ILE A 115 -4.70 16.02 10.11
N LEU A 116 -4.07 15.93 11.27
CA LEU A 116 -4.11 16.98 12.29
C LEU A 116 -3.50 18.30 11.79
N ALA A 117 -2.41 18.25 11.02
CA ALA A 117 -1.80 19.43 10.43
C ALA A 117 -2.74 20.12 9.40
N LEU A 118 -3.54 19.35 8.66
CA LEU A 118 -4.55 19.88 7.75
C LEU A 118 -5.72 20.54 8.50
N VAL A 119 -6.13 19.96 9.64
CA VAL A 119 -7.20 20.51 10.50
C VAL A 119 -6.72 21.77 11.24
N HIS A 120 -5.47 21.76 11.72
CA HIS A 120 -4.85 22.88 12.43
C HIS A 120 -4.26 23.94 11.51
N LYS A 121 -4.70 24.04 10.24
CA LYS A 121 -4.32 25.15 9.37
C LYS A 121 -4.57 26.43 10.16
N PRO A 122 -3.54 27.20 10.57
CA PRO A 122 -3.76 28.33 11.43
C PRO A 122 -4.75 29.22 10.69
N ARG A 123 -5.92 29.47 11.31
CA ARG A 123 -6.78 30.55 10.84
C ARG A 123 -5.84 31.73 10.76
N LYS A 124 -5.65 32.28 9.56
CA LYS A 124 -4.90 33.51 9.38
C LYS A 124 -5.58 34.48 10.34
N SER A 125 -4.92 34.81 11.46
CA SER A 125 -5.48 35.76 12.41
C SER A 125 -5.68 37.02 11.60
N ARG A 126 -6.94 37.41 11.41
CA ARG A 126 -7.22 38.69 10.77
C ARG A 126 -6.55 39.74 11.64
N THR A 127 -5.73 40.58 11.04
CA THR A 127 -5.23 41.75 11.74
C THR A 127 -6.41 42.63 12.16
N ILE A 128 -6.24 43.45 13.20
CA ILE A 128 -7.27 44.41 13.62
C ILE A 128 -7.77 45.24 12.42
N TYR A 129 -6.88 45.60 11.50
CA TYR A 129 -7.22 46.36 10.29
C TYR A 129 -8.11 45.58 9.31
N GLU A 130 -7.88 44.28 9.13
CA GLU A 130 -8.76 43.42 8.31
C GLU A 130 -10.13 43.20 8.95
N ILE A 131 -10.22 43.22 10.29
CA ILE A 131 -11.50 43.17 11.02
C ILE A 131 -12.25 44.50 10.84
N ILE A 132 -11.56 45.64 10.98
CA ILE A 132 -12.15 46.97 10.80
C ILE A 132 -12.68 47.14 9.37
N ALA A 133 -11.93 46.71 8.35
CA ALA A 133 -12.37 46.80 6.96
C ALA A 133 -13.66 46.03 6.68
N LEU A 134 -13.84 44.84 7.27
CA LEU A 134 -15.07 44.04 7.13
C LEU A 134 -16.28 44.69 7.80
N ILE A 135 -16.08 45.36 8.94
CA ILE A 135 -17.17 46.05 9.64
C ILE A 135 -17.58 47.29 8.84
N CYS A 136 -16.63 48.04 8.28
CA CYS A 136 -16.94 49.25 7.53
C CYS A 136 -17.67 49.01 6.19
N ASP A 137 -17.47 47.85 5.56
CA ASP A 137 -18.18 47.47 4.32
C ASP A 137 -19.66 47.09 4.54
N GLU A 138 -20.07 46.71 5.77
CA GLU A 138 -21.48 46.39 6.07
C GLU A 138 -22.34 47.62 6.42
N PHE A 139 -21.76 48.83 6.43
CA PHE A 139 -22.45 50.09 6.78
C PHE A 139 -22.54 51.10 5.63
N VAL A 140 -22.40 50.68 4.37
CA VAL A 140 -22.63 51.51 3.16
C VAL A 140 -23.97 51.17 2.51
#